data_AF-A0A946USE5-F1
#
_entry.id   AF-A0A946USE5-F1
#
_cell.length_a   1.000
_cell.length_b   1.000
_cell.length_c   1.000
_cell.angle_alpha   90.00
_cell.angle_beta   90.00
_cell.angle_gamma   90.00
#
_symmetry.space_group_name_H-M   'P 1'
#
loop_
_entity.id
_entity.type
_entity.pdbx_description
1 polymer ?
#
loop_
_entity_poly.entity_id
_entity_poly.type
_entity_poly.pdbx_seq_one_letter_code
_entity_poly.pdbx_strand_id
1 'polypeptide(L)'
;MTHMLKHSRTCLALVILWLPSTVFAELTIAGVDRELERNIRAYVSLASEPCDAPAWMVRRRFRSMEEEAREALEPYGYYEPDISSELSFDDACWRASLTVEPGEPVVFRNVDIAIRGEASSDSGFSDLLQPRSLAPGSRLRHADYDRLKRTLQVRAADRGYL
;
A
#
# COMPACT_ATOMS: atom_id res chain seq x y z
N MET A 1 80.05 4.47 29.96
CA MET A 1 79.45 3.32 29.22
C MET A 1 77.96 3.55 29.14
N THR A 2 77.46 3.65 27.91
CA THR A 2 76.18 4.19 27.46
C THR A 2 74.97 3.31 27.82
N HIS A 3 73.95 3.90 28.43
CA HIS A 3 72.62 3.30 28.58
C HIS A 3 71.82 3.44 27.27
N MET A 4 71.27 2.31 26.81
CA MET A 4 70.39 2.21 25.64
C MET A 4 69.00 2.81 25.91
N LEU A 5 68.49 3.63 24.97
CA LEU A 5 67.06 3.94 24.85
C LEU A 5 66.52 3.27 23.57
N LYS A 6 65.58 2.33 23.76
CA LYS A 6 64.85 1.62 22.71
C LYS A 6 63.58 2.44 22.38
N HIS A 7 63.46 2.96 21.16
CA HIS A 7 62.23 3.61 20.71
C HIS A 7 61.21 2.57 20.23
N SER A 8 60.14 2.40 21.00
CA SER A 8 58.97 1.60 20.63
C SER A 8 58.09 2.40 19.67
N ARG A 9 57.96 1.94 18.42
CA ARG A 9 57.04 2.51 17.43
C ARG A 9 55.76 1.67 17.44
N THR A 10 54.76 2.10 18.18
CA THR A 10 53.41 1.53 18.12
C THR A 10 52.70 2.03 16.86
N CYS A 11 52.65 1.19 15.81
CA CYS A 11 51.77 1.41 14.66
C CYS A 11 50.33 1.09 15.06
N LEU A 12 49.48 2.11 15.16
CA LEU A 12 48.04 1.97 15.29
C LEU A 12 47.46 1.70 13.89
N ALA A 13 47.18 0.43 13.57
CA ALA A 13 46.55 0.06 12.30
C ALA A 13 45.05 0.41 12.35
N LEU A 14 44.66 1.44 11.60
CA LEU A 14 43.26 1.82 11.39
C LEU A 14 42.65 0.84 10.37
N VAL A 15 41.88 -0.14 10.84
CA VAL A 15 41.12 -1.05 9.97
C VAL A 15 39.91 -0.30 9.43
N ILE A 16 39.95 0.10 8.16
CA ILE A 16 38.78 0.64 7.45
C ILE A 16 37.92 -0.55 7.05
N LEU A 17 36.80 -0.74 7.76
CA LEU A 17 35.82 -1.76 7.46
C LEU A 17 35.05 -1.34 6.19
N TRP A 18 35.40 -1.94 5.04
CA TRP A 18 34.62 -1.79 3.81
C TRP A 18 33.28 -2.52 4.01
N LEU A 19 32.24 -1.77 4.34
CA LEU A 19 30.87 -2.28 4.33
C LEU A 19 30.45 -2.44 2.86
N PRO A 20 30.06 -3.64 2.41
CA PRO A 20 29.53 -3.81 1.07
C PRO A 20 28.25 -2.98 0.93
N SER A 21 28.17 -2.15 -0.11
CA SER A 21 26.93 -1.49 -0.49
C SER A 21 25.97 -2.57 -0.98
N THR A 22 24.97 -2.89 -0.17
CA THR A 22 23.86 -3.76 -0.57
C THR A 22 23.03 -3.02 -1.62
N VAL A 23 23.09 -3.47 -2.87
CA VAL A 23 22.17 -3.02 -3.92
C VAL A 23 20.84 -3.72 -3.69
N PHE A 24 19.76 -2.96 -3.64
CA PHE A 24 18.40 -3.47 -3.45
C PHE A 24 17.50 -3.07 -4.61
N ALA A 25 16.49 -3.89 -4.84
CA ALA A 25 15.43 -3.61 -5.78
C ALA A 25 14.65 -2.42 -5.27
N GLU A 26 14.54 -1.38 -6.08
CA GLU A 26 13.91 -0.14 -5.68
C GLU A 26 12.66 0.12 -6.52
N LEU A 27 11.51 0.16 -5.85
CA LEU A 27 10.26 0.69 -6.40
C LEU A 27 9.93 2.00 -5.69
N THR A 28 10.06 3.11 -6.42
CA THR A 28 9.63 4.43 -5.95
C THR A 28 8.21 4.72 -6.40
N ILE A 29 7.35 5.18 -5.48
CA ILE A 29 5.96 5.56 -5.76
C ILE A 29 5.79 7.02 -5.34
N ALA A 30 5.31 7.87 -6.24
CA ALA A 30 5.17 9.31 -6.03
C ALA A 30 3.80 9.83 -6.49
N GLY A 31 3.43 11.04 -6.04
CA GLY A 31 2.19 11.73 -6.43
C GLY A 31 0.97 11.40 -5.55
N VAL A 32 1.13 10.55 -4.54
CA VAL A 32 0.08 10.13 -3.61
C VAL A 32 0.48 10.33 -2.15
N ASP A 33 -0.51 10.37 -1.26
CA ASP A 33 -0.26 10.34 0.18
C ASP A 33 0.25 8.98 0.66
N ARG A 34 0.64 8.90 1.93
CA ARG A 34 1.22 7.70 2.52
C ARG A 34 0.24 6.53 2.64
N GLU A 35 -1.07 6.78 2.72
CA GLU A 35 -2.05 5.70 2.82
C GLU A 35 -2.19 4.99 1.47
N LEU A 36 -2.37 5.78 0.41
CA LEU A 36 -2.46 5.28 -0.96
C LEU A 36 -1.14 4.65 -1.41
N GLU A 37 0.01 5.26 -1.12
CA GLU A 37 1.33 4.70 -1.45
C GLU A 37 1.54 3.31 -0.87
N ARG A 38 1.21 3.13 0.42
CA ARG A 38 1.30 1.81 1.07
C ARG A 38 0.35 0.80 0.43
N ASN A 39 -0.87 1.23 0.07
CA ASN A 39 -1.83 0.33 -0.55
C ASN A 39 -1.36 -0.12 -1.93
N ILE A 40 -0.92 0.81 -2.78
CA ILE A 40 -0.34 0.52 -4.09
C ILE A 40 0.85 -0.42 -3.94
N ARG A 41 1.78 -0.12 -3.03
CA ARG A 41 2.97 -0.97 -2.80
C ARG A 41 2.62 -2.39 -2.40
N ALA A 42 1.58 -2.58 -1.58
CA ALA A 42 1.12 -3.89 -1.16
C ALA A 42 0.41 -4.67 -2.27
N TYR A 43 -0.17 -3.96 -3.25
CA TYR A 43 -0.93 -4.54 -4.35
C TYR A 43 -0.06 -4.88 -5.57
N VAL A 44 0.92 -4.03 -5.86
CA VAL A 44 1.83 -4.19 -7.01
C VAL A 44 2.74 -5.39 -6.81
N SER A 45 2.65 -6.36 -7.72
CA SER A 45 3.38 -7.61 -7.63
C SER A 45 4.89 -7.44 -7.84
N LEU A 46 5.32 -6.42 -8.59
CA LEU A 46 6.74 -6.07 -8.77
C LEU A 46 7.42 -5.70 -7.43
N ALA A 47 6.68 -5.14 -6.47
CA ALA A 47 7.25 -4.68 -5.20
C ALA A 47 7.85 -5.81 -4.34
N SER A 48 7.50 -7.07 -4.63
CA SER A 48 7.98 -8.25 -3.92
C SER A 48 9.12 -8.99 -4.63
N GLU A 49 9.51 -8.56 -5.84
CA GLU A 49 10.56 -9.23 -6.60
C GLU A 49 11.95 -8.86 -6.05
N PRO A 50 12.87 -9.83 -5.85
CA PRO A 50 14.22 -9.54 -5.41
C PRO A 50 15.08 -8.94 -6.53
N CYS A 51 16.26 -8.42 -6.21
CA CYS A 51 17.20 -7.89 -7.21
C CYS A 51 17.59 -8.91 -8.28
N ASP A 52 17.81 -10.16 -7.88
CA ASP A 52 18.28 -11.26 -8.73
C ASP A 52 17.13 -11.96 -9.48
N ALA A 53 15.92 -11.41 -9.43
CA ALA A 53 14.79 -11.91 -10.19
C ALA A 53 15.13 -11.93 -11.70
N PRO A 54 14.76 -13.00 -12.44
CA PRO A 54 14.99 -13.06 -13.87
C PRO A 54 14.37 -11.86 -14.59
N ALA A 55 15.12 -11.21 -15.49
CA ALA A 55 14.68 -9.99 -16.16
C ALA A 55 13.34 -10.14 -16.91
N TRP A 56 13.03 -11.33 -17.43
CA TRP A 56 11.73 -11.61 -18.07
C TRP A 56 10.56 -11.56 -17.09
N MET A 57 10.79 -11.96 -15.83
CA MET A 57 9.79 -11.92 -14.76
C MET A 57 9.55 -10.49 -14.31
N VAL A 58 10.62 -9.73 -14.06
CA VAL A 58 10.55 -8.28 -13.74
C VAL A 58 9.78 -7.54 -14.82
N ARG A 59 10.12 -7.73 -16.10
CA ARG A 59 9.42 -7.11 -17.23
C ARG A 59 7.95 -7.53 -17.32
N ARG A 60 7.61 -8.77 -16.96
CA ARG A 60 6.21 -9.23 -16.94
C ARG A 60 5.42 -8.53 -15.84
N ARG A 61 5.98 -8.45 -14.63
CA ARG A 61 5.37 -7.77 -13.47
C ARG A 61 5.21 -6.28 -13.73
N PHE A 62 6.24 -5.64 -14.28
CA PHE A 62 6.21 -4.23 -14.67
C PHE A 62 5.09 -3.91 -15.67
N ARG A 63 4.83 -4.77 -16.66
CA ARG A 63 3.70 -4.59 -17.59
C ARG A 63 2.32 -4.60 -16.94
N SER A 64 2.19 -5.22 -15.76
CA SER A 64 0.94 -5.25 -14.99
C SER A 64 0.89 -4.18 -13.91
N MET A 65 2.01 -3.51 -13.62
CA MET A 65 2.15 -2.62 -12.46
C MET A 65 1.19 -1.43 -12.48
N GLU A 66 0.99 -0.80 -13.63
CA GLU A 66 0.07 0.36 -13.72
C GLU A 66 -1.39 -0.06 -13.48
N GLU A 67 -1.79 -1.23 -13.96
CA GLU A 67 -3.14 -1.75 -13.75
C GLU A 67 -3.34 -2.20 -12.30
N GLU A 68 -2.37 -2.90 -11.72
CA GLU A 68 -2.36 -3.25 -10.30
C GLU A 68 -2.45 -1.99 -9.42
N ALA A 69 -1.76 -0.91 -9.78
CA ALA A 69 -1.84 0.36 -9.07
C ALA A 69 -3.22 1.03 -9.21
N ARG A 70 -3.86 0.94 -10.38
CA ARG A 70 -5.24 1.42 -10.59
C ARG A 70 -6.22 0.65 -9.71
N GLU A 71 -6.16 -0.68 -9.71
CA GLU A 71 -6.99 -1.52 -8.84
C GLU A 71 -6.78 -1.21 -7.35
N ALA A 72 -5.54 -0.92 -6.95
CA ALA A 72 -5.22 -0.53 -5.58
C ALA A 72 -5.84 0.81 -5.16
N LEU A 73 -6.23 1.67 -6.11
CA LEU A 73 -6.80 2.99 -5.82
C LEU A 73 -8.34 2.94 -5.72
N GLU A 74 -8.99 1.95 -6.32
CA GLU A 74 -10.45 1.81 -6.32
C GLU A 74 -11.06 1.75 -4.91
N PRO A 75 -10.49 1.04 -3.90
CA PRO A 75 -11.05 0.99 -2.55
C PRO A 75 -11.13 2.35 -1.86
N TYR A 76 -10.38 3.34 -2.37
CA TYR A 76 -10.32 4.72 -1.87
C TYR A 76 -11.16 5.68 -2.71
N GLY A 77 -11.82 5.18 -3.76
CA GLY A 77 -12.74 5.93 -4.61
C GLY A 77 -12.10 6.52 -5.86
N TYR A 78 -10.85 6.21 -6.17
CA TYR A 78 -10.16 6.74 -7.35
C TYR A 78 -10.18 5.68 -8.47
N TYR A 79 -11.05 5.89 -9.47
CA TYR A 79 -11.29 4.93 -10.56
C TYR A 79 -10.64 5.34 -11.89
N GLU A 80 -10.32 6.62 -12.05
CA GLU A 80 -9.72 7.16 -13.28
C GLU A 80 -8.39 7.88 -12.96
N PRO A 81 -7.42 7.23 -12.29
CA PRO A 81 -6.12 7.85 -12.03
C PRO A 81 -5.27 7.89 -13.30
N ASP A 82 -4.51 8.97 -13.44
CA ASP A 82 -3.42 9.07 -14.41
C ASP A 82 -2.16 8.47 -13.79
N ILE A 83 -1.59 7.45 -14.46
CA ILE A 83 -0.48 6.66 -13.95
C ILE A 83 0.57 6.53 -15.04
N SER A 84 1.84 6.68 -14.66
CA SER A 84 2.98 6.45 -15.53
C SER A 84 4.06 5.67 -14.80
N SER A 85 4.81 4.86 -15.55
CA SER A 85 5.87 4.03 -14.98
C SER A 85 7.11 3.96 -15.84
N GLU A 86 8.26 3.78 -15.18
CA GLU A 86 9.55 3.55 -15.83
C GLU A 86 10.25 2.35 -15.20
N LEU A 87 10.99 1.60 -16.02
CA LEU A 87 11.81 0.47 -15.59
C LEU A 87 13.21 0.60 -16.17
N SER A 88 14.20 0.48 -15.30
CA SER A 88 15.61 0.40 -15.67
C SER A 88 16.27 -0.83 -15.04
N PHE A 89 17.32 -1.31 -15.70
CA PHE A 89 18.20 -2.35 -15.18
C PHE A 89 19.59 -1.74 -15.10
N ASP A 90 20.30 -1.98 -14.01
CA ASP A 90 21.74 -1.84 -13.92
C ASP A 90 22.39 -3.23 -13.77
N ASP A 91 23.73 -3.25 -13.72
CA ASP A 91 24.50 -4.51 -13.68
C ASP A 91 24.21 -5.37 -12.44
N ALA A 92 23.59 -4.79 -11.40
CA ALA A 92 23.36 -5.44 -10.12
C ALA A 92 21.87 -5.69 -9.83
N CYS A 93 20.96 -4.86 -10.34
CA CYS A 93 19.55 -4.90 -9.95
C CYS A 93 18.62 -4.18 -10.93
N TRP A 94 17.32 -4.25 -10.66
CA TRP A 94 16.30 -3.45 -11.34
C TRP A 94 15.87 -2.27 -10.47
N ARG A 95 15.48 -1.17 -11.13
CA ARG A 95 14.87 0.01 -10.49
C ARG A 95 13.63 0.42 -11.28
N ALA A 96 12.53 0.66 -10.56
CA ALA A 96 11.27 1.08 -11.14
C ALA A 96 10.72 2.32 -10.42
N SER A 97 10.04 3.17 -11.18
CA SER A 97 9.28 4.30 -10.64
C SER A 97 7.84 4.24 -11.13
N LEU A 98 6.93 4.65 -10.25
CA LEU A 98 5.51 4.81 -10.51
C LEU A 98 5.09 6.21 -10.05
N THR A 99 4.60 7.02 -10.99
CA THR A 99 4.04 8.35 -10.68
C THR A 99 2.54 8.28 -10.87
N VAL A 100 1.79 8.71 -9.85
CA VAL A 100 0.34 8.58 -9.77
C VAL A 100 -0.29 9.94 -9.51
N GLU A 101 -1.27 10.30 -10.31
CA GLU A 101 -2.19 11.41 -10.07
C GLU A 101 -3.60 10.83 -9.85
N PRO A 102 -4.10 10.78 -8.60
CA PRO A 102 -5.37 10.09 -8.30
C PRO A 102 -6.61 10.69 -8.98
N GLY A 103 -6.57 11.98 -9.32
CA GLY A 103 -7.71 12.72 -9.82
C GLY A 103 -8.80 12.96 -8.76
N GLU A 104 -10.02 13.20 -9.25
CA GLU A 104 -11.21 13.39 -8.40
C GLU A 104 -11.75 12.04 -7.91
N PRO A 105 -12.02 11.87 -6.62
CA PRO A 105 -12.60 10.65 -6.12
C PRO A 105 -14.10 10.57 -6.41
N VAL A 106 -14.60 9.35 -6.56
CA VAL A 106 -16.03 9.06 -6.57
C VAL A 106 -16.65 9.45 -5.22
N VAL A 107 -17.79 10.12 -5.27
CA VAL A 107 -18.58 10.53 -4.10
C VAL A 107 -19.99 9.93 -4.17
N PHE A 108 -20.56 9.63 -3.00
CA PHE A 108 -21.94 9.14 -2.94
C PHE A 108 -22.92 10.26 -3.29
N ARG A 109 -23.83 10.01 -4.24
CA ARG A 109 -24.94 10.91 -4.53
C ARG A 109 -26.14 10.68 -3.61
N ASN A 110 -26.52 9.41 -3.44
CA ASN A 110 -27.62 8.97 -2.60
C ASN A 110 -27.19 7.69 -1.88
N VAL A 111 -27.63 7.52 -0.63
CA VAL A 111 -27.43 6.30 0.16
C VAL A 111 -28.77 5.91 0.75
N ASP A 112 -29.25 4.71 0.43
CA ASP A 112 -30.48 4.12 0.97
C ASP A 112 -30.13 2.78 1.63
N ILE A 113 -30.42 2.68 2.93
CA ILE A 113 -30.15 1.50 3.74
C ILE A 113 -31.47 1.11 4.40
N ALA A 114 -31.96 -0.07 4.07
CA ALA A 114 -33.22 -0.59 4.59
C ALA A 114 -33.05 -2.04 5.08
N ILE A 115 -33.67 -2.34 6.22
CA ILE A 115 -33.83 -3.70 6.73
C ILE A 115 -35.26 -4.15 6.43
N ARG A 116 -35.38 -5.36 5.88
CA ARG A 116 -36.66 -5.97 5.50
C ARG A 116 -36.83 -7.30 6.25
N GLY A 117 -38.06 -7.77 6.35
CA GLY A 117 -38.40 -9.02 7.05
C GLY A 117 -38.56 -8.81 8.56
N GLU A 118 -38.31 -9.87 9.32
CA GLU A 118 -38.54 -9.96 10.77
C GLU A 118 -37.70 -8.96 11.58
N ALA A 119 -36.55 -8.55 11.05
CA ALA A 119 -35.66 -7.56 11.68
C ALA A 119 -36.05 -6.10 11.39
N SER A 120 -37.05 -5.83 10.55
CA SER A 120 -37.40 -4.46 10.12
C SER A 120 -37.91 -3.55 11.23
N SER A 121 -38.53 -4.11 12.27
CA SER A 121 -38.99 -3.40 13.46
C SER A 121 -38.07 -3.58 14.67
N ASP A 122 -36.93 -4.25 14.50
CA ASP A 122 -35.98 -4.47 15.57
C ASP A 122 -35.14 -3.21 15.82
N SER A 123 -35.42 -2.54 16.93
CA SER A 123 -34.70 -1.34 17.38
C SER A 123 -33.18 -1.52 17.47
N GLY A 124 -32.70 -2.76 17.61
CA GLY A 124 -31.29 -3.12 17.65
C GLY A 124 -30.51 -2.85 16.36
N PHE A 125 -31.13 -2.35 15.30
CA PHE A 125 -30.45 -1.95 14.06
C PHE A 125 -30.56 -0.46 13.72
N SER A 126 -31.34 0.31 14.49
CA SER A 126 -31.66 1.71 14.16
C SER A 126 -30.42 2.60 14.02
N ASP A 127 -29.37 2.34 14.80
CA ASP A 127 -28.08 3.03 14.77
C ASP A 127 -27.26 2.72 13.50
N LEU A 128 -27.52 1.58 12.85
CA LEU A 128 -26.77 1.11 11.68
C LEU A 128 -27.36 1.62 10.36
N LEU A 129 -28.56 2.19 10.37
CA LEU A 129 -29.23 2.68 9.14
C LEU A 129 -28.75 4.07 8.70
N GLN A 130 -28.03 4.80 9.56
CA GLN A 130 -27.55 6.16 9.27
C GLN A 130 -26.05 6.34 9.55
N PRO A 131 -25.17 5.54 8.91
CA PRO A 131 -23.73 5.65 9.09
C PRO A 131 -23.19 6.95 8.50
N ARG A 132 -22.54 7.78 9.32
CA ARG A 132 -21.93 9.07 8.87
C ARG A 132 -20.90 8.90 7.75
N SER A 133 -20.21 7.76 7.71
CA SER A 133 -19.19 7.47 6.69
C SER A 133 -19.78 7.16 5.31
N LEU A 134 -21.08 6.82 5.23
CA LEU A 134 -21.79 6.56 3.98
C LEU A 134 -22.95 7.54 3.86
N ALA A 135 -22.61 8.82 3.75
CA ALA A 135 -23.55 9.91 3.54
C ALA A 135 -23.40 10.50 2.14
N PRO A 136 -24.46 11.07 1.55
CA PRO A 136 -24.33 11.89 0.35
C PRO A 136 -23.23 12.94 0.49
N GLY A 137 -22.38 13.07 -0.54
CA GLY A 137 -21.22 13.95 -0.56
C GLY A 137 -19.95 13.35 0.06
N SER A 138 -20.04 12.25 0.82
CA SER A 138 -18.84 11.55 1.30
C SER A 138 -18.13 10.85 0.15
N ARG A 139 -16.79 10.86 0.19
CA ARG A 139 -15.95 10.05 -0.70
C ARG A 139 -16.28 8.57 -0.53
N LEU A 140 -16.39 7.86 -1.64
CA LEU A 140 -16.53 6.42 -1.65
C LEU A 140 -15.30 5.77 -1.04
N ARG A 141 -15.52 4.91 -0.04
CA ARG A 141 -14.49 4.00 0.48
C ARG A 141 -15.08 2.63 0.74
N HIS A 142 -14.46 1.60 0.17
CA HIS A 142 -14.94 0.22 0.27
C HIS A 142 -14.92 -0.25 1.72
N ALA A 143 -13.90 0.13 2.48
CA ALA A 143 -13.77 -0.21 3.89
C ALA A 143 -14.96 0.25 4.75
N ASP A 144 -15.60 1.36 4.41
CA ASP A 144 -16.74 1.89 5.16
C ASP A 144 -18.02 1.08 4.86
N TYR A 145 -18.22 0.66 3.61
CA TYR A 145 -19.28 -0.27 3.21
C TYR A 145 -19.09 -1.65 3.85
N ASP A 146 -17.89 -2.21 3.74
CA ASP A 146 -17.58 -3.54 4.28
C ASP A 146 -17.73 -3.58 5.80
N ARG A 147 -17.35 -2.49 6.50
CA ARG A 147 -17.55 -2.36 7.94
C ARG A 147 -19.04 -2.38 8.26
N LEU A 148 -19.86 -1.56 7.60
CA LEU A 148 -21.31 -1.56 7.82
C LEU A 148 -21.90 -2.94 7.58
N LYS A 149 -21.59 -3.56 6.44
CA LYS A 149 -22.08 -4.89 6.07
C LYS A 149 -21.74 -5.93 7.14
N ARG A 150 -20.48 -5.97 7.60
CA ARG A 150 -20.05 -6.89 8.66
C ARG A 150 -20.77 -6.61 9.98
N THR A 151 -20.91 -5.34 10.36
CA THR A 151 -21.64 -4.97 11.58
C THR A 151 -23.11 -5.40 11.53
N LEU A 152 -23.77 -5.24 10.39
CA LEU A 152 -25.14 -5.73 10.19
C LEU A 152 -25.22 -7.25 10.30
N GLN A 153 -24.29 -7.99 9.69
CA GLN A 153 -24.26 -9.45 9.75
C GLN A 153 -24.02 -9.97 11.17
N VAL A 154 -23.08 -9.37 11.91
CA VAL A 154 -22.83 -9.74 13.31
C VAL A 154 -24.06 -9.44 14.17
N ARG A 155 -24.67 -8.25 14.01
CA ARG A 155 -25.87 -7.87 14.76
C ARG A 155 -27.06 -8.80 14.45
N ALA A 156 -27.19 -9.25 13.21
CA ALA A 156 -28.20 -10.22 12.81
C ALA A 156 -27.98 -11.58 13.51
N ALA A 157 -26.76 -12.11 13.46
CA ALA A 157 -26.41 -13.37 14.10
C ALA A 157 -26.63 -13.34 15.62
N ASP A 158 -26.18 -12.27 16.30
CA ASP A 158 -26.32 -12.09 17.75
C ASP A 158 -27.79 -12.07 18.22
N ARG A 159 -28.72 -11.80 17.29
CA ARG A 159 -30.15 -11.65 17.56
C ARG A 159 -30.99 -12.80 16.99
N GLY A 160 -30.34 -13.81 16.40
CA GLY A 160 -30.98 -15.02 15.90
C GLY A 160 -31.53 -14.91 14.47
N TYR A 161 -31.11 -13.90 13.70
CA TYR A 161 -31.40 -13.79 12.27
C TYR A 161 -30.22 -14.40 11.48
N LEU A 162 -30.38 -15.66 11.03
CA LEU A 162 -29.36 -16.47 10.35
C LEU A 162 -29.54 -16.49 8.82
#